data_AF-A0A960UQ56-F1
#
_entry.id   AF-A0A960UQ56-F1
#
_cell.length_a   1.000
_cell.length_b   1.000
_cell.length_c   1.000
_cell.angle_alpha   90.00
_cell.angle_beta   90.00
_cell.angle_gamma   90.00
#
_symmetry.space_group_name_H-M   'P 1'
#
loop_
_entity.id
_entity.type
_entity.pdbx_description
1 polymer ?
#
loop_
_entity_poly.entity_id
_entity_poly.type
_entity_poly.pdbx_seq_one_letter_code
_entity_poly.pdbx_strand_id
1 'polypeptide(L)'
;MLTKDITPEMTMMEIMDVYPGAKRALFQKYHIGGCSSCGFAPSDTLEEVFIKHNRPDSVPEAIDYIYESARVDEEMQIDPADLKAKLDAGEQWRIIDVREPFEAQIVELPNSEILTREMAYEILQKWPKDTNIAFYCHTGIRSLEAASYFKGHGLPNVKSLSGGIDRWAEEIDSSLPRY
;
A
#
# COMPACT_ATOMS: atom_id res chain seq x y z
N MET A 1 11.52 14.58 1.14
CA MET A 1 10.55 14.63 2.27
C MET A 1 11.37 14.73 3.55
N LEU A 2 10.99 15.56 4.52
CA LEU A 2 11.63 15.56 5.84
C LEU A 2 11.25 14.25 6.54
N THR A 3 12.16 13.28 6.56
CA THR A 3 12.01 12.06 7.38
C THR A 3 12.10 12.49 8.83
N LYS A 4 11.00 12.41 9.58
CA LYS A 4 11.04 12.61 11.03
C LYS A 4 11.59 11.33 11.64
N ASP A 5 12.73 11.42 12.30
CA ASP A 5 13.31 10.28 13.00
C ASP A 5 12.33 9.79 14.08
N ILE A 6 11.91 8.52 13.97
CA ILE A 6 11.11 7.82 14.97
C ILE A 6 11.93 7.68 16.25
N THR A 7 11.36 8.06 17.38
CA THR A 7 11.91 7.77 18.72
C THR A 7 10.99 6.79 19.46
N PRO A 8 11.49 6.07 20.48
CA PRO A 8 10.68 5.15 21.29
C PRO A 8 9.45 5.81 21.93
N GLU A 9 9.53 7.09 22.25
CA GLU A 9 8.49 7.88 22.94
C GLU A 9 7.44 8.46 21.99
N MET A 10 7.64 8.35 20.67
CA MET A 10 6.62 8.76 19.71
C MET A 10 5.41 7.85 19.80
N THR A 11 4.23 8.45 19.75
CA THR A 11 2.97 7.70 19.72
C THR A 11 2.80 6.98 18.39
N MET A 12 2.08 5.85 18.41
CA MET A 12 1.76 5.13 17.19
C MET A 12 0.98 6.00 16.19
N MET A 13 0.16 6.95 16.64
CA MET A 13 -0.50 7.94 15.78
C MET A 13 0.54 8.81 15.05
N GLU A 14 1.47 9.44 15.77
CA GLU A 14 2.50 10.28 15.15
C GLU A 14 3.39 9.50 14.19
N ILE A 15 3.70 8.24 14.51
CA ILE A 15 4.46 7.36 13.62
C ILE A 15 3.66 7.06 12.36
N MET A 16 2.38 6.69 12.47
CA MET A 16 1.54 6.37 11.31
C MET A 16 1.22 7.59 10.44
N ASP A 17 1.17 8.80 11.01
CA ASP A 17 0.98 10.03 10.22
C ASP A 17 2.17 10.31 9.29
N VAL A 18 3.39 9.98 9.73
CA VAL A 18 4.62 10.14 8.93
C VAL A 18 4.90 8.91 8.08
N TYR A 19 4.60 7.72 8.61
CA TYR A 19 4.83 6.41 8.00
C TYR A 19 3.53 5.60 7.99
N PRO A 20 2.62 5.83 7.03
CA PRO A 20 1.30 5.17 7.00
C PRO A 20 1.35 3.64 6.99
N GLY A 21 2.44 3.06 6.45
CA GLY A 21 2.70 1.63 6.44
C GLY A 21 3.20 1.04 7.77
N ALA A 22 3.48 1.85 8.80
CA ALA A 22 4.12 1.40 10.05
C ALA A 22 3.33 0.29 10.75
N LYS A 23 2.00 0.40 10.82
CA LYS A 23 1.14 -0.65 11.39
C LYS A 23 1.28 -1.97 10.63
N ARG A 24 1.29 -1.93 9.29
CA ARG A 24 1.46 -3.11 8.45
C ARG A 24 2.86 -3.72 8.66
N ALA A 25 3.89 -2.90 8.74
CA ALA A 25 5.26 -3.35 9.03
C ALA A 25 5.34 -4.08 10.38
N LEU A 26 4.81 -3.47 11.44
CA LEU A 26 4.78 -4.10 12.77
C LEU A 26 4.00 -5.41 12.78
N PHE A 27 2.91 -5.49 12.01
CA PHE A 27 2.15 -6.72 11.87
C PHE A 27 2.96 -7.80 11.13
N GLN A 28 3.56 -7.47 9.98
CA GLN A 28 4.31 -8.43 9.16
C GLN A 28 5.49 -9.07 9.91
N LYS A 29 6.21 -8.29 10.71
CA LYS A 29 7.41 -8.78 11.42
C LYS A 29 7.10 -9.28 12.83
N TYR A 30 6.29 -8.56 13.59
CA TYR A 30 6.10 -8.81 15.02
C TYR A 30 4.71 -9.35 15.37
N HIS A 31 3.77 -9.39 14.41
CA HIS A 31 2.34 -9.71 14.61
C HIS A 31 1.63 -8.72 15.55
N ILE A 32 2.10 -7.47 15.59
CA ILE A 32 1.54 -6.39 16.40
C ILE A 32 0.59 -5.53 15.55
N GLY A 33 -0.60 -5.22 16.06
CA GLY A 33 -1.59 -4.35 15.41
C GLY A 33 -2.58 -5.04 14.46
N GLY A 34 -2.48 -6.35 14.26
CA GLY A 34 -3.31 -7.09 13.30
C GLY A 34 -4.66 -7.60 13.82
N CYS A 35 -4.83 -7.71 15.14
CA CYS A 35 -6.08 -8.16 15.77
C CYS A 35 -6.34 -7.38 17.06
N SER A 36 -7.53 -7.55 17.66
CA SER A 36 -7.89 -6.90 18.92
C SER A 36 -6.99 -7.33 20.09
N SER A 37 -6.51 -8.58 20.11
CA SER A 37 -5.68 -9.13 21.18
C SER A 37 -4.21 -8.70 21.14
N CYS A 38 -3.71 -8.30 19.98
CA CYS A 38 -2.34 -7.81 19.78
C CYS A 38 -2.34 -6.34 19.30
N GLY A 39 -3.43 -5.62 19.59
CA GLY A 39 -3.62 -4.23 19.18
C GLY A 39 -2.84 -3.25 20.05
N PHE A 40 -2.76 -2.01 19.60
CA PHE A 40 -2.27 -0.87 20.36
C PHE A 40 -3.25 0.29 20.21
N ALA A 41 -3.31 1.15 21.22
CA ALA A 41 -4.02 2.42 21.08
C ALA A 41 -3.18 3.38 20.22
N PRO A 42 -3.79 4.27 19.41
CA PRO A 42 -3.05 5.30 18.70
C PRO A 42 -2.19 6.19 19.61
N SER A 43 -2.60 6.33 20.89
CA SER A 43 -1.87 7.08 21.92
C SER A 43 -0.73 6.31 22.58
N ASP A 44 -0.62 5.00 22.38
CA ASP A 44 0.49 4.23 22.93
C ASP A 44 1.79 4.64 22.23
N THR A 45 2.85 4.82 23.00
CA THR A 45 4.21 5.02 22.45
C THR A 45 4.75 3.71 21.87
N LEU A 46 5.70 3.81 20.94
CA LEU A 46 6.33 2.62 20.36
C LEU A 46 6.96 1.73 21.45
N GLU A 47 7.63 2.33 22.44
CA GLU A 47 8.19 1.62 23.58
C GLU A 47 7.11 0.87 24.38
N GLU A 48 6.03 1.55 24.76
CA GLU A 48 4.91 0.93 25.49
C GLU A 48 4.29 -0.23 24.72
N VAL A 49 4.15 -0.10 23.39
CA VAL A 49 3.66 -1.19 22.54
C VAL A 49 4.57 -2.42 22.68
N PHE A 50 5.89 -2.26 22.57
CA PHE A 50 6.82 -3.39 22.66
C PHE A 50 6.94 -3.96 24.08
N ILE A 51 6.82 -3.13 25.12
CA ILE A 51 6.72 -3.59 26.52
C ILE A 51 5.47 -4.46 26.71
N LYS A 52 4.29 -4.01 26.27
CA LYS A 52 3.03 -4.77 26.36
C LYS A 52 3.10 -6.12 25.63
N HIS A 53 3.98 -6.25 24.65
CA HIS A 53 4.21 -7.47 23.88
C HIS A 53 5.43 -8.28 24.35
N ASN A 54 6.02 -7.96 25.52
CA ASN A 54 7.19 -8.63 26.11
C ASN A 54 8.44 -8.63 25.20
N ARG A 55 8.68 -7.53 24.49
CA ARG A 55 9.81 -7.37 23.54
C ARG A 55 10.47 -5.98 23.59
N PRO A 56 10.80 -5.42 24.78
CA PRO A 56 11.36 -4.07 24.87
C PRO A 56 12.65 -3.89 24.06
N ASP A 57 13.51 -4.91 24.00
CA ASP A 57 14.78 -4.85 23.29
C ASP A 57 14.63 -4.80 21.75
N SER A 58 13.43 -5.04 21.22
CA SER A 58 13.16 -5.03 19.78
C SER A 58 12.81 -3.64 19.22
N VAL A 59 12.66 -2.62 20.07
CA VAL A 59 12.26 -1.27 19.62
C VAL A 59 13.21 -0.69 18.54
N PRO A 60 14.54 -0.72 18.69
CA PRO A 60 15.44 -0.20 17.66
C PRO A 60 15.29 -0.95 16.32
N GLU A 61 15.20 -2.27 16.38
CA GLU A 61 15.02 -3.12 15.19
C GLU A 61 13.66 -2.88 14.51
N ALA A 62 12.63 -2.55 15.29
CA ALA A 62 11.32 -2.22 14.78
C ALA A 62 11.31 -0.87 14.05
N ILE A 63 12.04 0.13 14.57
CA ILE A 63 12.24 1.42 13.91
C ILE A 63 12.91 1.22 12.55
N ASP A 64 14.02 0.46 12.51
CA ASP A 64 14.73 0.15 11.26
C ASP A 64 13.81 -0.55 10.25
N TYR A 65 12.98 -1.47 10.73
CA TYR A 65 12.03 -2.18 9.87
C TYR A 65 10.89 -1.29 9.35
N ILE A 66 10.42 -0.31 10.13
CA ILE A 66 9.44 0.67 9.67
C ILE A 66 10.04 1.52 8.54
N TYR A 67 11.28 1.97 8.67
CA TYR A 67 11.95 2.72 7.61
C TYR A 67 12.15 1.89 6.34
N GLU A 68 12.59 0.63 6.49
CA GLU A 68 12.72 -0.27 5.35
C GLU A 68 11.37 -0.49 4.67
N SER A 69 10.31 -0.73 5.43
CA SER A 69 8.96 -0.88 4.87
C SER A 69 8.50 0.38 4.15
N ALA A 70 8.81 1.58 4.68
CA ALA A 70 8.47 2.84 4.04
C ALA A 70 9.21 3.02 2.70
N ARG A 71 10.48 2.65 2.63
CA ARG A 71 11.25 2.65 1.37
C ARG A 71 10.64 1.69 0.34
N VAL A 72 10.29 0.47 0.76
CA VAL A 72 9.64 -0.52 -0.13
C VAL A 72 8.30 0.02 -0.62
N ASP A 73 7.53 0.72 0.23
CA ASP A 73 6.27 1.36 -0.17
C ASP A 73 6.47 2.44 -1.23
N GLU A 74 7.45 3.32 -1.03
CA GLU A 74 7.82 4.36 -2.00
C GLU A 74 8.23 3.73 -3.34
N GLU A 75 9.03 2.67 -3.33
CA GLU A 75 9.40 1.92 -4.54
C GLU A 75 8.21 1.25 -5.22
N MET A 76 7.14 0.94 -4.49
CA MET A 76 5.91 0.38 -5.05
C MET A 76 4.95 1.45 -5.59
N GLN A 77 5.23 2.74 -5.40
CA GLN A 77 4.41 3.79 -6.00
C GLN A 77 4.69 3.94 -7.50
N ILE A 78 3.67 4.34 -8.24
CA ILE A 78 3.77 4.87 -9.60
C ILE A 78 2.86 6.10 -9.72
N ASP A 79 3.41 7.20 -10.24
CA ASP A 79 2.63 8.41 -10.49
C ASP A 79 1.68 8.21 -11.68
N PRO A 80 0.52 8.91 -11.70
CA PRO A 80 -0.42 8.84 -12.83
C PRO A 80 0.22 9.15 -14.19
N ALA A 81 1.05 10.18 -14.24
CA ALA A 81 1.74 10.58 -15.47
C ALA A 81 2.71 9.50 -15.98
N ASP A 82 3.45 8.87 -15.06
CA ASP A 82 4.39 7.79 -15.41
C ASP A 82 3.64 6.56 -15.91
N LEU A 83 2.57 6.13 -15.23
CA LEU A 83 1.76 5.01 -15.68
C LEU A 83 1.13 5.30 -17.06
N LYS A 84 0.61 6.52 -17.26
CA LYS A 84 0.04 6.93 -18.55
C LYS A 84 1.09 6.90 -19.66
N ALA A 85 2.28 7.43 -19.43
CA ALA A 85 3.36 7.43 -20.41
C ALA A 85 3.76 6.00 -20.81
N LYS A 86 3.79 5.07 -19.85
CA LYS A 86 4.08 3.65 -20.10
C LYS A 86 3.01 2.97 -20.93
N LEU A 87 1.74 3.23 -20.61
CA LEU A 87 0.60 2.72 -21.39
C LEU A 87 0.62 3.27 -22.82
N ASP A 88 0.88 4.56 -23.00
CA ASP A 88 0.97 5.21 -24.32
C ASP A 88 2.16 4.70 -25.15
N ALA A 89 3.25 4.32 -24.50
CA ALA A 89 4.39 3.66 -25.13
C ALA A 89 4.11 2.20 -25.52
N GLY A 90 2.93 1.66 -25.20
CA GLY A 90 2.54 0.28 -25.49
C GLY A 90 3.14 -0.75 -24.54
N GLU A 91 3.71 -0.34 -23.40
CA GLU A 91 4.14 -1.27 -22.36
C GLU A 91 2.93 -2.08 -21.86
N GLN A 92 3.11 -3.38 -21.67
CA GLN A 92 2.05 -4.25 -21.19
C GLN A 92 1.92 -4.11 -19.67
N TRP A 93 0.83 -3.50 -19.22
CA TRP A 93 0.47 -3.32 -17.82
C TRP A 93 -0.95 -3.85 -17.57
N ARG A 94 -1.12 -4.66 -16.52
CA ARG A 94 -2.44 -5.05 -16.02
C ARG A 94 -2.89 -4.05 -14.98
N ILE A 95 -4.04 -3.42 -15.20
CA ILE A 95 -4.60 -2.42 -14.30
C ILE A 95 -5.66 -3.10 -13.43
N ILE A 96 -5.48 -3.06 -12.12
CA ILE A 96 -6.34 -3.79 -11.18
C ILE A 96 -7.01 -2.83 -10.21
N ASP A 97 -8.33 -2.79 -10.26
CA ASP A 97 -9.15 -1.97 -9.38
C ASP A 97 -9.42 -2.72 -8.07
N VAL A 98 -8.97 -2.16 -6.95
CA VAL A 98 -9.21 -2.75 -5.61
C VAL A 98 -10.33 -2.04 -4.84
N ARG A 99 -11.10 -1.19 -5.51
CA ARG A 99 -12.30 -0.56 -4.93
C ARG A 99 -13.45 -1.55 -4.81
N GLU A 100 -14.48 -1.12 -4.09
CA GLU A 100 -15.71 -1.88 -4.01
C GLU A 100 -16.46 -1.83 -5.37
N PRO A 101 -17.25 -2.86 -5.72
CA PRO A 101 -17.94 -2.91 -7.02
C PRO A 101 -18.82 -1.70 -7.33
N PHE A 102 -19.44 -1.10 -6.31
CA PHE A 102 -20.27 0.10 -6.51
C PHE A 102 -19.45 1.34 -6.86
N GLU A 103 -18.19 1.43 -6.42
CA GLU A 103 -17.28 2.52 -6.78
C GLU A 103 -16.83 2.38 -8.23
N ALA A 104 -16.53 1.16 -8.68
CA ALA A 104 -16.18 0.85 -10.06
C ALA A 104 -17.33 1.16 -11.05
N GLN A 105 -18.58 1.03 -10.59
CA GLN A 105 -19.77 1.42 -11.38
C GLN A 105 -19.90 2.92 -11.61
N ILE A 106 -19.27 3.77 -10.79
CA ILE A 106 -19.28 5.23 -10.97
C ILE A 106 -18.33 5.61 -12.12
N VAL A 107 -17.11 5.07 -12.06
CA VAL A 107 -16.03 5.33 -13.01
C VAL A 107 -14.95 4.28 -12.83
N GLU A 108 -14.29 3.88 -13.92
CA GLU A 108 -13.16 2.95 -13.92
C GLU A 108 -12.05 3.46 -14.85
N LEU A 109 -10.81 3.05 -14.60
CA LEU A 109 -9.73 3.29 -15.54
C LEU A 109 -9.89 2.39 -16.78
N PRO A 110 -9.52 2.87 -17.99
CA PRO A 110 -9.59 2.06 -19.20
C PRO A 110 -8.82 0.74 -19.07
N ASN A 111 -9.43 -0.36 -19.51
CA ASN A 111 -8.87 -1.71 -19.47
C ASN A 111 -8.52 -2.22 -18.05
N SER A 112 -9.15 -1.66 -17.02
CA SER A 112 -8.99 -2.17 -15.66
C SER A 112 -9.89 -3.37 -15.37
N GLU A 113 -9.44 -4.23 -14.46
CA GLU A 113 -10.18 -5.39 -13.97
C GLU A 113 -10.33 -5.30 -12.45
N ILE A 114 -11.53 -5.59 -11.94
CA ILE A 114 -11.78 -5.56 -10.50
C ILE A 114 -11.10 -6.73 -9.78
N LEU A 115 -10.50 -6.46 -8.61
CA LEU A 115 -9.86 -7.47 -7.78
C LEU A 115 -10.91 -8.30 -7.04
N THR A 116 -11.43 -9.31 -7.72
CA THR A 116 -12.22 -10.37 -7.08
C THR A 116 -11.33 -11.42 -6.43
N ARG A 117 -11.93 -12.35 -5.68
CA ARG A 117 -11.21 -13.52 -5.14
C ARG A 117 -10.67 -14.41 -6.26
N GLU A 118 -11.44 -14.57 -7.33
CA GLU A 118 -11.06 -15.33 -8.51
C GLU A 118 -9.90 -14.67 -9.24
N MET A 119 -9.93 -13.33 -9.38
CA MET A 119 -8.84 -12.55 -9.95
C MET A 119 -7.57 -12.67 -9.10
N ALA A 120 -7.67 -12.54 -7.79
CA ALA A 120 -6.53 -12.72 -6.88
C ALA A 120 -5.90 -14.11 -7.03
N TYR A 121 -6.72 -15.16 -7.12
CA TYR A 121 -6.25 -16.53 -7.39
C TYR A 121 -5.56 -16.62 -8.76
N GLU A 122 -6.12 -16.01 -9.79
CA GLU A 122 -5.53 -15.99 -11.12
C GLU A 122 -4.16 -15.31 -11.15
N ILE A 123 -4.04 -14.13 -10.55
CA ILE A 123 -2.78 -13.37 -10.44
C ILE A 123 -1.71 -14.23 -9.76
N LEU A 124 -2.05 -14.90 -8.65
CA LEU A 124 -1.09 -15.67 -7.88
C LEU A 124 -0.64 -16.97 -8.56
N GLN A 125 -1.56 -17.65 -9.24
CA GLN A 125 -1.37 -19.02 -9.71
C GLN A 125 -1.12 -19.15 -11.20
N LYS A 126 -1.59 -18.20 -12.02
CA LYS A 126 -1.57 -18.34 -13.49
C LYS A 126 -0.73 -17.27 -14.19
N TRP A 127 -0.63 -16.06 -13.63
CA TRP A 127 0.11 -14.99 -14.30
C TRP A 127 1.63 -15.22 -14.19
N PRO A 128 2.40 -14.86 -15.24
CA PRO A 128 3.85 -14.79 -15.17
C PRO A 128 4.31 -13.88 -14.02
N LYS A 129 5.36 -14.26 -13.29
CA LYS A 129 5.83 -13.51 -12.12
C LYS A 129 6.37 -12.13 -12.48
N ASP A 130 6.86 -11.95 -13.70
CA ASP A 130 7.36 -10.69 -14.26
C ASP A 130 6.26 -9.79 -14.84
N THR A 131 4.98 -10.17 -14.72
CA THR A 131 3.85 -9.33 -15.17
C THR A 131 3.87 -7.97 -14.45
N ASN A 132 3.84 -6.88 -15.19
CA ASN A 132 3.66 -5.54 -14.63
C ASN A 132 2.19 -5.34 -14.23
N ILE A 133 1.95 -5.05 -12.95
CA ILE A 133 0.61 -4.85 -12.40
C ILE A 133 0.56 -3.48 -11.72
N ALA A 134 -0.41 -2.66 -12.09
CA ALA A 134 -0.74 -1.43 -11.38
C ALA A 134 -2.08 -1.59 -10.67
N PHE A 135 -2.06 -1.66 -9.34
CA PHE A 135 -3.25 -1.59 -8.51
C PHE A 135 -3.66 -0.13 -8.32
N TYR A 136 -4.96 0.15 -8.33
CA TYR A 136 -5.47 1.46 -7.95
C TYR A 136 -6.70 1.32 -7.05
N CYS A 137 -6.91 2.33 -6.23
CA CYS A 137 -8.15 2.52 -5.50
C CYS A 137 -8.59 3.99 -5.62
N HIS A 138 -9.44 4.47 -4.71
CA HIS A 138 -9.88 5.86 -4.71
C HIS A 138 -8.71 6.85 -4.52
N THR A 139 -7.91 6.68 -3.45
CA THR A 139 -6.84 7.64 -3.05
C THR A 139 -5.43 7.04 -2.95
N GLY A 140 -5.25 5.76 -3.31
CA GLY A 140 -3.94 5.09 -3.28
C GLY A 140 -3.64 4.26 -2.03
N ILE A 141 -4.44 4.36 -0.95
CA ILE A 141 -4.18 3.64 0.31
C ILE A 141 -4.44 2.12 0.16
N ARG A 142 -5.63 1.72 -0.30
CA ARG A 142 -5.99 0.29 -0.46
C ARG A 142 -5.15 -0.40 -1.53
N SER A 143 -4.74 0.32 -2.56
CA SER A 143 -3.90 -0.22 -3.63
C SER A 143 -2.46 -0.49 -3.19
N LEU A 144 -1.93 0.29 -2.25
CA LEU A 144 -0.62 0.03 -1.67
C LEU A 144 -0.63 -1.26 -0.84
N GLU A 145 -1.70 -1.50 -0.07
CA GLU A 145 -1.90 -2.76 0.65
C GLU A 145 -1.94 -3.96 -0.32
N ALA A 146 -2.69 -3.83 -1.41
CA ALA A 146 -2.75 -4.86 -2.46
C ALA A 146 -1.37 -5.10 -3.09
N ALA A 147 -0.67 -4.04 -3.51
CA ALA A 147 0.68 -4.15 -4.07
C ALA A 147 1.64 -4.85 -3.09
N SER A 148 1.63 -4.45 -1.81
CA SER A 148 2.44 -5.09 -0.76
C SER A 148 2.11 -6.58 -0.62
N TYR A 149 0.82 -6.95 -0.61
CA TYR A 149 0.37 -8.33 -0.54
C TYR A 149 0.91 -9.17 -1.71
N PHE A 150 0.73 -8.72 -2.96
CA PHE A 150 1.18 -9.47 -4.14
C PHE A 150 2.72 -9.51 -4.26
N LYS A 151 3.42 -8.44 -3.86
CA LYS A 151 4.89 -8.43 -3.76
C LYS A 151 5.40 -9.49 -2.79
N GLY A 152 4.78 -9.58 -1.61
CA GLY A 152 5.07 -10.63 -0.62
C GLY A 152 4.82 -12.06 -1.11
N HIS A 153 3.98 -12.23 -2.14
CA HIS A 153 3.72 -13.52 -2.80
C HIS A 153 4.58 -13.74 -4.07
N GLY A 154 5.66 -12.98 -4.22
CA GLY A 154 6.67 -13.19 -5.25
C GLY A 154 6.34 -12.58 -6.61
N LEU A 155 5.46 -11.58 -6.68
CA LEU A 155 5.28 -10.75 -7.88
C LEU A 155 6.14 -9.48 -7.77
N PRO A 156 7.35 -9.44 -8.36
CA PRO A 156 8.27 -8.31 -8.24
C PRO A 156 7.77 -7.00 -8.87
N ASN A 157 6.95 -7.08 -9.92
CA ASN A 157 6.60 -5.93 -10.77
C ASN A 157 5.20 -5.36 -10.46
N VAL A 158 4.89 -5.21 -9.17
CA VAL A 158 3.63 -4.64 -8.70
C VAL A 158 3.79 -3.18 -8.28
N LYS A 159 2.82 -2.36 -8.65
CA LYS A 159 2.76 -0.93 -8.33
C LYS A 159 1.40 -0.55 -7.76
N SER A 160 1.37 0.48 -6.92
CA SER A 160 0.17 1.20 -6.50
C SER A 160 0.14 2.55 -7.20
N LEU A 161 -0.99 2.87 -7.83
CA LEU A 161 -1.22 4.19 -8.42
C LEU A 161 -1.29 5.23 -7.29
N SER A 162 -0.29 6.11 -7.24
CA SER A 162 -0.21 7.19 -6.26
C SER A 162 -1.38 8.14 -6.40
N GLY A 163 -2.07 8.40 -5.28
CA GLY A 163 -3.28 9.25 -5.27
C GLY A 163 -4.53 8.59 -5.89
N GLY A 164 -4.43 7.36 -6.38
CA GLY A 164 -5.55 6.59 -6.91
C GLY A 164 -6.22 7.21 -8.14
N ILE A 165 -7.46 6.80 -8.40
CA ILE A 165 -8.26 7.31 -9.52
C ILE A 165 -8.64 8.79 -9.34
N ASP A 166 -8.68 9.30 -8.11
CA ASP A 166 -8.94 10.72 -7.85
C ASP A 166 -7.83 11.60 -8.47
N ARG A 167 -6.56 11.30 -8.15
CA ARG A 167 -5.42 12.01 -8.74
C ARG A 167 -5.29 11.76 -10.24
N TRP A 168 -5.65 10.57 -10.73
CA TRP A 168 -5.71 10.31 -12.18
C TRP A 168 -6.72 11.23 -12.88
N ALA A 169 -7.90 11.42 -12.32
CA ALA A 169 -8.91 12.33 -12.87
C ALA A 169 -8.44 13.79 -12.83
N GLU A 170 -7.67 14.19 -11.82
CA GLU A 170 -7.07 15.53 -11.75
C GLU A 170 -5.99 15.77 -12.79
N GLU A 171 -5.05 14.82 -12.96
CA GLU A 171 -3.80 15.04 -13.69
C GLU A 171 -3.83 14.51 -15.13
N ILE A 172 -4.62 13.47 -15.41
CA ILE A 172 -4.55 12.71 -16.68
C ILE A 172 -5.84 12.83 -17.49
N ASP A 173 -7.00 12.64 -16.85
CA ASP A 173 -8.28 12.66 -17.54
C ASP A 173 -9.36 13.38 -16.72
N SER A 174 -9.44 14.69 -16.90
CA SER A 174 -10.41 15.57 -16.23
C SER A 174 -11.86 15.37 -16.70
N SER A 175 -12.11 14.48 -17.67
CA SER A 175 -13.47 14.11 -18.06
C SER A 175 -14.08 13.06 -17.12
N LEU A 176 -13.25 12.35 -16.35
CA LEU A 176 -13.70 11.37 -15.38
C LEU A 176 -14.39 12.05 -14.18
N PRO A 177 -15.55 11.56 -13.74
CA PRO A 177 -16.20 12.09 -12.55
C PRO A 177 -15.37 11.77 -11.30
N ARG A 178 -15.32 12.74 -10.39
CA ARG A 178 -14.73 12.61 -9.05
C ARG A 178 -15.85 12.49 -8.03
N TYR A 179 -15.62 11.75 -6.94
CA TYR A 179 -16.61 11.45 -5.90
C TYR A 179 -15.98 11.43 -4.51
#